data_AF-A0A8K0EAQ2-F1
#
_entry.id   AF-A0A8K0EAQ2-F1
#
_cell.length_a   1.000
_cell.length_b   1.000
_cell.length_c   1.000
_cell.angle_alpha   90.00
_cell.angle_beta   90.00
_cell.angle_gamma   90.00
#
_symmetry.space_group_name_H-M   'P 1'
#
loop_
_entity.id
_entity.type
_entity.pdbx_description
1 polymer ?
#
loop_
_entity_poly.entity_id
_entity_poly.type
_entity_poly.pdbx_seq_one_letter_code
_entity_poly.pdbx_strand_id
1 'polypeptide(L)'
;MEFAVVFLLLFRAAVACDPGEFSCEDGSDCVTTSWLCDGWQDCDDSSDEVQENCDAHPYNCDANQFECPNSGRCIPDVWRCDGDDDCSDNSDEQDCSSTVAPGGAGSNCNHVQEGSDSGTISLSNYQNNMDCLWTISVSAGNAIMLQFTSFTLEEDSLCEYDYVAVYDGPTVSSPLLGKFCGSTPPGPVQSSGNQIVVRFYSDYSGEYDGFEATYTAVTPSA
;
A
#
# COMPACT_ATOMS: atom_id res chain seq x y z
N MET A 1 -24.93 -67.06 31.07
CA MET A 1 -24.86 -67.08 29.59
C MET A 1 -25.09 -65.63 29.17
N GLU A 2 -24.02 -64.83 29.14
CA GLU A 2 -23.23 -64.50 27.92
C GLU A 2 -24.02 -63.49 27.05
N PHE A 3 -23.55 -62.30 26.68
CA PHE A 3 -22.21 -61.86 26.31
C PHE A 3 -21.94 -60.40 26.73
N ALA A 4 -20.68 -60.13 27.03
CA ALA A 4 -20.13 -58.78 27.17
C ALA A 4 -20.26 -58.02 25.84
N VAL A 5 -20.92 -56.85 25.86
CA VAL A 5 -20.81 -55.89 24.76
C VAL A 5 -19.65 -54.96 25.09
N VAL A 6 -18.56 -55.21 24.38
CA VAL A 6 -17.32 -54.45 24.39
C VAL A 6 -17.64 -52.97 24.15
N PHE A 7 -17.28 -52.13 25.11
CA PHE A 7 -17.25 -50.67 24.96
C PHE A 7 -16.07 -50.34 24.03
N LEU A 8 -16.26 -50.55 22.73
CA LEU A 8 -15.36 -50.08 21.70
C LEU A 8 -15.62 -48.59 21.57
N LEU A 9 -14.85 -47.79 22.32
CA LEU A 9 -14.59 -46.40 21.97
C LEU A 9 -13.97 -46.44 20.57
N LEU A 10 -14.82 -46.35 19.55
CA LEU A 10 -14.41 -46.02 18.20
C LEU A 10 -13.93 -44.57 18.27
N PHE A 11 -12.66 -44.36 18.59
CA PHE A 11 -11.97 -43.14 18.20
C PHE A 11 -12.08 -43.10 16.68
N ARG A 12 -13.02 -42.30 16.16
CA ARG A 12 -13.06 -41.96 14.74
C ARG A 12 -11.69 -41.36 14.42
N ALA A 13 -11.06 -41.84 13.35
CA ALA A 13 -9.84 -41.22 12.87
C ALA A 13 -10.20 -39.79 12.47
N ALA A 14 -9.55 -38.80 13.09
CA ALA A 14 -9.68 -37.41 12.70
C ALA A 14 -9.38 -37.31 11.20
N VAL A 15 -10.24 -36.63 10.47
CA VAL A 15 -10.02 -36.36 9.05
C VAL A 15 -8.72 -35.54 8.95
N ALA A 16 -7.85 -35.86 7.99
CA ALA A 16 -6.61 -35.14 7.78
C ALA A 16 -6.86 -34.10 6.67
N CYS A 17 -6.94 -32.83 7.05
CA CYS A 17 -7.18 -31.73 6.13
C CYS A 17 -5.90 -31.28 5.41
N ASP A 18 -6.06 -30.72 4.22
CA ASP A 18 -4.96 -30.17 3.44
C ASP A 18 -4.49 -28.81 4.02
N PRO A 19 -3.27 -28.33 3.69
CA PRO A 19 -2.81 -27.01 4.12
C PRO A 19 -3.74 -25.90 3.58
N GLY A 20 -4.37 -25.13 4.48
CA GLY A 20 -5.35 -24.09 4.13
C GLY A 20 -6.81 -24.47 4.39
N GLU A 21 -7.05 -25.62 5.03
CA GLU A 21 -8.38 -26.07 5.46
C GLU A 21 -8.46 -26.15 6.99
N PHE A 22 -9.64 -25.82 7.53
CA PHE A 22 -10.01 -25.98 8.92
C PHE A 22 -10.72 -27.32 9.11
N SER A 23 -10.29 -28.08 10.12
CA SER A 23 -10.92 -29.36 10.48
C SER A 23 -12.08 -29.11 11.44
N CYS A 24 -13.28 -29.56 11.09
CA CYS A 24 -14.41 -29.53 12.00
C CYS A 24 -14.11 -30.37 13.26
N GLU A 25 -14.61 -29.94 14.43
CA GLU A 25 -14.27 -30.54 15.72
C GLU A 25 -14.82 -31.96 15.91
N ASP A 26 -15.96 -32.27 15.29
CA ASP A 26 -16.51 -33.63 15.25
C ASP A 26 -15.71 -34.59 14.35
N GLY A 27 -14.71 -34.06 13.63
CA GLY A 27 -13.84 -34.78 12.71
C GLY A 27 -14.59 -35.35 11.50
N SER A 28 -15.72 -34.75 11.13
CA SER A 28 -16.55 -35.20 10.01
C SER A 28 -16.08 -34.70 8.66
N ASP A 29 -15.61 -33.44 8.58
CA ASP A 29 -15.23 -32.77 7.33
C ASP A 29 -14.14 -31.69 7.52
N CYS A 30 -13.63 -31.19 6.40
CA CYS A 30 -12.74 -30.04 6.32
C CYS A 30 -13.45 -28.92 5.56
N VAL A 31 -13.44 -27.71 6.11
CA VAL A 31 -13.90 -26.51 5.42
C VAL A 31 -12.71 -25.66 5.04
N THR A 32 -12.80 -24.90 3.95
CA THR A 32 -11.74 -23.95 3.60
C THR A 32 -11.63 -22.88 4.69
N THR A 33 -10.43 -22.36 4.96
CA THR A 33 -10.27 -21.28 5.95
C THR A 33 -11.06 -20.01 5.63
N SER A 34 -11.56 -19.86 4.40
CA SER A 34 -12.49 -18.78 3.99
C SER A 34 -13.95 -19.00 4.41
N TRP A 35 -14.29 -20.20 4.86
CA TRP A 35 -15.61 -20.58 5.42
C TRP A 35 -15.52 -20.75 6.94
N LEU A 36 -14.47 -20.19 7.55
CA LEU A 36 -14.30 -20.16 9.00
C LEU A 36 -14.75 -18.78 9.46
N CYS A 37 -15.78 -18.74 10.30
CA CYS A 37 -16.35 -17.53 10.86
C CYS A 37 -16.91 -16.55 9.82
N ASP A 38 -17.43 -17.07 8.71
CA ASP A 38 -18.02 -16.27 7.63
C ASP A 38 -19.55 -16.07 7.81
N GLY A 39 -20.11 -16.61 8.89
CA GLY A 39 -21.51 -16.52 9.26
C GLY A 39 -22.40 -17.61 8.64
N TRP A 40 -21.80 -18.58 7.93
CA TRP A 40 -22.49 -19.74 7.39
C TRP A 40 -22.11 -21.02 8.13
N GLN A 41 -23.06 -21.94 8.25
CA GLN A 41 -22.80 -23.24 8.85
C GLN A 41 -22.32 -24.20 7.77
N ASP A 42 -21.01 -24.30 7.61
CA ASP A 42 -20.33 -25.19 6.68
C ASP A 42 -19.80 -26.44 7.38
N CYS A 43 -19.46 -26.36 8.67
CA CYS A 43 -19.34 -27.56 9.51
C CYS A 43 -20.72 -28.02 10.00
N ASP A 44 -21.00 -29.32 9.88
CA ASP A 44 -22.25 -29.96 10.36
C ASP A 44 -22.49 -29.71 11.87
N ASP A 45 -21.41 -29.53 12.63
CA ASP A 45 -21.41 -29.24 14.06
C ASP A 45 -21.27 -27.74 14.41
N SER A 46 -21.27 -26.86 13.39
CA SER A 46 -21.05 -25.40 13.50
C SER A 46 -19.71 -24.99 14.13
N SER A 47 -18.73 -25.89 14.20
CA SER A 47 -17.42 -25.60 14.80
C SER A 47 -16.61 -24.56 14.01
N ASP A 48 -16.97 -24.31 12.77
CA ASP A 48 -16.50 -23.20 11.94
C ASP A 48 -17.00 -21.82 12.40
N GLU A 49 -18.09 -21.76 13.17
CA GLU A 49 -18.74 -20.51 13.59
C GLU A 49 -18.75 -20.31 15.12
N VAL A 50 -18.10 -21.19 15.87
CA VAL A 50 -18.01 -21.02 17.33
C VAL A 50 -16.99 -19.96 17.69
N GLN A 51 -17.37 -19.06 18.60
CA GLN A 51 -16.56 -17.94 19.05
C GLN A 51 -15.14 -18.37 19.48
N GLU A 52 -14.99 -19.52 20.15
CA GLU A 52 -13.68 -20.02 20.59
C GLU A 52 -12.74 -20.37 19.41
N ASN A 53 -13.29 -20.82 18.28
CA ASN A 53 -12.53 -21.09 17.05
C ASN A 53 -12.28 -19.82 16.24
N CYS A 54 -13.21 -18.86 16.26
CA CYS A 54 -13.03 -17.53 15.70
C CYS A 54 -12.01 -16.67 16.48
N ASP A 55 -11.90 -16.90 17.80
CA ASP A 55 -10.90 -16.26 18.65
C ASP A 55 -9.50 -16.89 18.44
N ALA A 56 -9.44 -18.18 18.11
CA ALA A 56 -8.21 -18.92 17.84
C ALA A 56 -7.71 -18.78 16.38
N HIS A 57 -8.62 -18.47 15.45
CA HIS A 57 -8.36 -18.21 14.04
C HIS A 57 -8.98 -16.87 13.65
N PRO A 58 -8.37 -15.75 14.05
CA PRO A 58 -8.83 -14.43 13.64
C PRO A 58 -8.82 -14.36 12.12
N TYR A 59 -9.88 -13.79 11.53
CA TYR A 59 -10.10 -13.58 10.10
C TYR A 59 -8.77 -13.38 9.36
N ASN A 60 -8.26 -14.43 8.73
CA ASN A 60 -7.11 -14.26 7.85
C ASN A 60 -7.68 -13.68 6.56
N CYS A 61 -7.85 -12.35 6.53
CA CYS A 61 -8.06 -11.64 5.29
C CYS A 61 -7.01 -12.13 4.28
N ASP A 62 -7.42 -12.33 3.03
CA ASP A 62 -6.52 -12.78 1.99
C ASP A 62 -5.31 -11.84 1.88
N ALA A 63 -4.21 -12.29 1.29
CA ALA A 63 -2.97 -11.50 1.17
C ALA A 63 -3.12 -10.13 0.45
N ASN A 64 -4.30 -9.84 -0.12
CA ASN A 64 -4.64 -8.60 -0.81
C ASN A 64 -5.84 -7.89 -0.15
N GLN A 65 -6.10 -8.16 1.12
CA GLN A 65 -7.22 -7.63 1.87
C GLN A 65 -6.76 -7.09 3.24
N PHE A 66 -7.37 -5.97 3.62
CA PHE A 66 -7.15 -5.30 4.88
C PHE A 66 -8.23 -5.67 5.88
N GLU A 67 -7.82 -6.05 7.09
CA GLU A 67 -8.73 -6.27 8.21
C GLU A 67 -9.02 -4.96 8.94
N CYS A 68 -10.29 -4.55 8.95
CA CYS A 68 -10.78 -3.42 9.74
C CYS A 68 -10.66 -3.73 11.24
N PRO A 69 -9.78 -3.04 12.01
CA PRO A 69 -9.37 -3.46 13.35
C PRO A 69 -10.47 -3.57 14.42
N ASN A 70 -11.60 -2.87 14.27
CA ASN A 70 -12.70 -2.91 15.25
C ASN A 70 -13.90 -3.74 14.80
N SER A 71 -14.01 -4.04 13.52
CA SER A 71 -15.14 -4.77 12.94
C SER A 71 -14.77 -6.18 12.46
N GLY A 72 -13.47 -6.48 12.30
CA GLY A 72 -12.98 -7.74 11.73
C GLY A 72 -13.34 -7.90 10.24
N ARG A 73 -13.87 -6.85 9.61
CA ARG A 73 -14.29 -6.86 8.21
C ARG A 73 -13.07 -6.79 7.30
N CYS A 74 -12.98 -7.69 6.33
CA CYS A 74 -11.98 -7.59 5.27
C CYS A 74 -12.47 -6.66 4.15
N ILE A 75 -11.66 -5.66 3.81
CA ILE A 75 -11.82 -4.84 2.60
C ILE A 75 -10.66 -5.11 1.64
N PRO A 76 -10.81 -4.87 0.32
CA PRO A 76 -9.68 -4.91 -0.59
C PRO A 76 -8.55 -3.99 -0.13
N ASP A 77 -7.29 -4.41 -0.23
CA ASP A 77 -6.13 -3.56 0.16
C ASP A 77 -6.09 -2.23 -0.59
N VAL A 78 -6.70 -2.17 -1.78
CA VAL A 78 -6.85 -0.95 -2.58
C VAL A 78 -7.80 0.08 -1.97
N TRP A 79 -8.63 -0.31 -1.01
CA TRP A 79 -9.54 0.57 -0.26
C TRP A 79 -8.92 1.08 1.04
N ARG A 80 -7.65 0.77 1.30
CA ARG A 80 -6.90 1.43 2.36
C ARG A 80 -6.35 2.75 1.86
N CYS A 81 -6.58 3.83 2.61
CA CYS A 81 -6.07 5.16 2.30
C CYS A 81 -6.53 5.67 0.91
N ASP A 82 -7.73 5.29 0.46
CA ASP A 82 -8.32 5.74 -0.79
C ASP A 82 -9.24 6.98 -0.62
N GLY A 83 -9.53 7.33 0.63
CA GLY A 83 -10.28 8.52 1.03
C GLY A 83 -11.76 8.29 1.31
N ASP A 84 -12.25 7.06 1.16
CA ASP A 84 -13.59 6.64 1.55
C ASP A 84 -13.55 5.83 2.88
N ASP A 85 -14.62 5.89 3.66
CA ASP A 85 -14.74 5.13 4.92
C ASP A 85 -15.41 3.78 4.63
N ASP A 86 -14.60 2.78 4.27
CA ASP A 86 -15.03 1.40 3.99
C ASP A 86 -15.06 0.52 5.23
N CYS A 87 -14.32 0.91 6.28
CA CYS A 87 -14.35 0.26 7.59
C CYS A 87 -15.47 0.74 8.51
N SER A 88 -16.24 1.77 8.13
CA SER A 88 -17.32 2.43 8.92
C SER A 88 -16.90 3.09 10.23
N ASP A 89 -15.61 3.01 10.57
CA ASP A 89 -14.94 3.64 11.69
C ASP A 89 -13.69 4.43 11.25
N ASN A 90 -13.51 4.60 9.94
CA ASN A 90 -12.43 5.34 9.29
C ASN A 90 -11.03 4.76 9.62
N SER A 91 -10.93 3.47 9.94
CA SER A 91 -9.66 2.83 10.35
C SER A 91 -8.75 2.42 9.18
N ASP A 92 -9.34 2.16 8.02
CA ASP A 92 -8.71 2.09 6.70
C ASP A 92 -8.03 3.40 6.28
N GLU A 93 -8.55 4.53 6.78
CA GLU A 93 -8.05 5.88 6.52
C GLU A 93 -7.19 6.47 7.66
N GLN A 94 -6.88 5.66 8.68
CA GLN A 94 -6.04 6.07 9.81
C GLN A 94 -4.61 5.55 9.65
N ASP A 95 -3.64 6.39 10.06
CA ASP A 95 -2.21 6.09 9.97
C ASP A 95 -1.71 5.77 8.55
N CYS A 96 -2.13 6.58 7.57
CA CYS A 96 -1.53 6.64 6.24
C CYS A 96 -0.12 7.29 6.26
N SER A 97 0.65 7.07 7.34
CA SER A 97 2.00 7.58 7.52
C SER A 97 2.97 6.80 6.64
N SER A 98 3.22 7.35 5.45
CA SER A 98 4.36 7.04 4.54
C SER A 98 4.33 5.75 3.70
N THR A 99 3.19 5.10 3.52
CA THR A 99 2.95 4.23 2.36
C THR A 99 1.58 4.53 1.78
N VAL A 100 1.52 5.59 0.97
CA VAL A 100 0.35 5.89 0.14
C VAL A 100 0.23 4.76 -0.89
N ALA A 101 -0.79 3.90 -0.74
CA ALA A 101 -1.20 2.98 -1.78
C ALA A 101 -1.66 3.77 -3.03
N PRO A 102 -1.51 3.21 -4.23
CA PRO A 102 -1.58 3.97 -5.46
C PRO A 102 -3.03 4.31 -5.86
N GLY A 103 -3.34 5.60 -5.82
CA GLY A 103 -4.21 6.25 -6.81
C GLY A 103 -5.71 5.98 -6.74
N GLY A 104 -6.40 6.63 -5.82
CA GLY A 104 -7.75 7.13 -6.07
C GLY A 104 -7.67 8.48 -6.78
N ALA A 105 -8.40 8.68 -7.88
CA ALA A 105 -8.57 9.98 -8.52
C ALA A 105 -9.29 10.94 -7.55
N GLY A 106 -8.52 11.63 -6.70
CA GLY A 106 -9.04 12.44 -5.59
C GLY A 106 -8.17 12.42 -4.33
N SER A 107 -7.23 11.48 -4.20
CA SER A 107 -6.28 11.48 -3.09
C SER A 107 -5.29 12.64 -3.27
N ASN A 108 -5.18 13.48 -2.25
CA ASN A 108 -4.20 14.56 -2.23
C ASN A 108 -2.79 13.97 -2.08
N CYS A 109 -2.20 13.55 -3.19
CA CYS A 109 -0.81 13.07 -3.27
C CYS A 109 0.22 14.21 -3.13
N ASN A 110 -0.18 15.38 -2.63
CA ASN A 110 0.74 16.46 -2.33
C ASN A 110 1.39 16.23 -0.96
N HIS A 111 2.71 16.34 -0.93
CA HIS A 111 3.52 16.15 0.26
C HIS A 111 4.34 17.41 0.56
N VAL A 112 4.52 17.69 1.84
CA VAL A 112 5.41 18.73 2.34
C VAL A 112 6.47 18.07 3.20
N GLN A 113 7.73 18.19 2.81
CA GLN A 113 8.90 17.64 3.49
C GLN A 113 9.71 18.80 4.09
N GLU A 114 9.53 19.01 5.39
CA GLU A 114 10.19 20.07 6.15
C GLU A 114 10.93 19.49 7.35
N GLY A 115 11.97 20.21 7.81
CA GLY A 115 12.68 19.86 9.04
C GLY A 115 13.65 18.68 8.94
N SER A 116 13.89 18.16 7.73
CA SER A 116 14.91 17.14 7.46
C SER A 116 15.86 17.59 6.35
N ASP A 117 17.16 17.35 6.53
CA ASP A 117 18.20 17.61 5.52
C ASP A 117 18.36 16.46 4.53
N SER A 118 17.59 15.39 4.66
CA SER A 118 17.60 14.26 3.73
C SER A 118 16.31 13.46 3.80
N GLY A 119 15.96 12.78 2.72
CA GLY A 119 14.82 11.88 2.70
C GLY A 119 14.59 11.24 1.34
N THR A 120 13.46 10.56 1.22
CA THR A 120 13.03 9.87 0.00
C THR A 120 11.64 10.36 -0.39
N ILE A 121 11.42 10.54 -1.69
CA ILE A 121 10.11 10.72 -2.31
C ILE A 121 9.90 9.59 -3.30
N SER A 122 8.68 9.07 -3.38
CA SER A 122 8.36 8.01 -4.32
C SER A 122 6.89 8.06 -4.72
N LEU A 123 6.63 7.50 -5.89
CA LEU A 123 5.30 7.18 -6.39
C LEU A 123 5.43 5.85 -7.14
N SER A 124 4.74 4.82 -6.66
CA SER A 124 4.74 3.49 -7.26
C SER A 124 3.43 3.23 -8.00
N ASN A 125 3.47 2.59 -9.17
CA ASN A 125 2.29 2.17 -9.94
C ASN A 125 1.26 3.29 -10.09
N TYR A 126 1.67 4.42 -10.67
CA TYR A 126 0.79 5.58 -10.75
C TYR A 126 -0.43 5.31 -11.64
N GLN A 127 -1.49 6.04 -11.36
CA GLN A 127 -2.71 6.04 -12.15
C GLN A 127 -2.73 7.22 -13.13
N ASN A 128 -3.64 7.16 -14.10
CA ASN A 128 -3.90 8.26 -15.02
C ASN A 128 -4.52 9.46 -14.29
N ASN A 129 -4.32 10.66 -14.82
CA ASN A 129 -4.89 11.94 -14.38
C ASN A 129 -4.42 12.38 -12.99
N MET A 130 -3.20 12.06 -12.61
CA MET A 130 -2.59 12.48 -11.35
C MET A 130 -1.85 13.80 -11.50
N ASP A 131 -1.85 14.61 -10.45
CA ASP A 131 -1.08 15.85 -10.34
C ASP A 131 -0.56 16.00 -8.91
N CYS A 132 0.63 15.48 -8.65
CA CYS A 132 1.22 15.35 -7.31
C CYS A 132 2.38 16.32 -7.14
N LEU A 133 2.44 16.99 -5.98
CA LEU A 133 3.49 17.95 -5.64
C LEU A 133 4.22 17.52 -4.35
N TRP A 134 5.53 17.39 -4.42
CA TRP A 134 6.40 17.33 -3.24
C TRP A 134 7.08 18.68 -3.07
N THR A 135 6.79 19.38 -1.97
CA THR A 135 7.52 20.59 -1.56
C THR A 135 8.60 20.16 -0.58
N ILE A 136 9.87 20.38 -0.91
CA ILE A 136 11.01 19.92 -0.10
C ILE A 136 11.80 21.13 0.37
N SER A 137 11.98 21.24 1.68
CA SER A 137 12.72 22.31 2.35
C SER A 137 13.80 21.73 3.27
N VAL A 138 15.05 22.06 3.00
CA VAL A 138 16.20 21.70 3.86
C VAL A 138 16.68 22.91 4.66
N SER A 139 17.65 22.69 5.56
CA SER A 139 18.25 23.74 6.38
C SER A 139 18.75 24.92 5.53
N ALA A 140 18.44 26.13 6.01
CA ALA A 140 18.82 27.37 5.33
C ALA A 140 20.33 27.47 5.10
N GLY A 141 20.73 27.95 3.93
CA GLY A 141 22.14 28.05 3.51
C GLY A 141 22.66 26.84 2.75
N ASN A 142 21.90 25.74 2.69
CA ASN A 142 22.19 24.59 1.84
C ASN A 142 21.42 24.67 0.50
N ALA A 143 21.91 23.92 -0.47
CA ALA A 143 21.18 23.52 -1.67
C ALA A 143 20.66 22.09 -1.50
N ILE A 144 19.75 21.66 -2.37
CA ILE A 144 19.17 20.32 -2.40
C ILE A 144 19.76 19.57 -3.59
N MET A 145 20.34 18.40 -3.35
CA MET A 145 20.73 17.43 -4.37
C MET A 145 19.66 16.33 -4.41
N LEU A 146 18.94 16.23 -5.53
CA LEU A 146 17.92 15.21 -5.79
C LEU A 146 18.48 14.17 -6.76
N GLN A 147 18.34 12.89 -6.43
CA GLN A 147 18.81 11.78 -7.24
C GLN A 147 17.73 10.70 -7.36
N PHE A 148 17.33 10.41 -8.60
CA PHE A 148 16.40 9.33 -8.90
C PHE A 148 17.09 7.97 -8.81
N THR A 149 16.49 7.04 -8.09
CA THR A 149 16.97 5.66 -7.89
C THR A 149 16.19 4.67 -8.76
N SER A 150 14.89 4.95 -9.01
CA SER A 150 14.06 4.25 -9.99
C SER A 150 13.23 5.26 -10.79
N PHE A 151 12.94 4.95 -12.06
CA PHE A 151 12.22 5.85 -12.93
C PHE A 151 11.65 5.12 -14.16
N THR A 152 10.33 5.01 -14.22
CA THR A 152 9.58 4.42 -15.32
C THR A 152 8.27 5.18 -15.51
N LEU A 153 8.27 6.11 -16.46
CA LEU A 153 7.11 6.87 -16.91
C LEU A 153 6.85 6.58 -18.40
N GLU A 154 5.71 7.04 -18.93
CA GLU A 154 5.49 7.06 -20.39
C GLU A 154 6.64 7.79 -21.09
N GLU A 155 7.10 7.25 -22.22
CA GLU A 155 8.21 7.81 -22.99
C GLU A 155 7.70 8.76 -24.06
N ASP A 156 8.12 10.03 -23.98
CA ASP A 156 7.87 11.03 -25.00
C ASP A 156 9.12 11.91 -25.24
N SER A 157 9.26 12.43 -26.45
CA SER A 157 10.41 13.26 -26.85
C SER A 157 10.47 14.62 -26.13
N LEU A 158 9.34 15.13 -25.66
CA LEU A 158 9.20 16.41 -24.96
C LEU A 158 8.60 16.25 -23.55
N CYS A 159 8.34 15.01 -23.13
CA CYS A 159 7.64 14.65 -21.91
C CYS A 159 6.31 15.38 -21.76
N GLU A 160 5.51 15.48 -22.83
CA GLU A 160 4.23 16.21 -22.82
C GLU A 160 3.06 15.45 -22.18
N TYR A 161 3.14 14.11 -22.14
CA TYR A 161 2.16 13.25 -21.47
C TYR A 161 2.50 13.11 -19.98
N ASP A 162 3.17 12.03 -19.60
CA ASP A 162 3.60 11.80 -18.22
C ASP A 162 4.98 12.39 -17.95
N TYR A 163 5.13 13.10 -16.83
CA TYR A 163 6.42 13.68 -16.48
C TYR A 163 6.64 13.92 -15.00
N VAL A 164 7.92 13.98 -14.63
CA VAL A 164 8.39 14.60 -13.39
C VAL A 164 9.11 15.91 -13.73
N ALA A 165 8.67 17.01 -13.12
CA ALA A 165 9.27 18.34 -13.26
C ALA A 165 9.84 18.81 -11.91
N VAL A 166 11.06 19.36 -11.91
CA VAL A 166 11.72 19.86 -10.70
C VAL A 166 11.90 21.37 -10.82
N TYR A 167 11.39 22.13 -9.84
CA TYR A 167 11.41 23.59 -9.80
C TYR A 167 12.33 24.11 -8.68
N ASP A 168 13.12 25.12 -8.99
CA ASP A 168 14.13 25.74 -8.12
C ASP A 168 13.52 26.80 -7.19
N GLY A 169 12.76 26.34 -6.19
CA GLY A 169 12.17 27.18 -5.16
C GLY A 169 10.84 26.63 -4.65
N PRO A 170 10.06 27.44 -3.94
CA PRO A 170 8.92 26.95 -3.14
C PRO A 170 7.64 26.68 -3.94
N THR A 171 7.60 26.94 -5.26
CA THR A 171 6.36 26.81 -6.05
C THR A 171 6.63 26.32 -7.47
N VAL A 172 5.60 25.84 -8.15
CA VAL A 172 5.63 25.51 -9.59
C VAL A 172 5.83 26.72 -10.52
N SER A 173 5.82 27.94 -9.98
CA SER A 173 6.17 29.16 -10.71
C SER A 173 7.66 29.51 -10.62
N SER A 174 8.43 28.76 -9.81
CA SER A 174 9.88 28.90 -9.72
C SER A 174 10.58 28.42 -11.00
N PRO A 175 11.87 28.76 -11.22
CA PRO A 175 12.62 28.31 -12.40
C PRO A 175 12.63 26.78 -12.54
N LEU A 176 12.40 26.26 -13.74
CA LEU A 176 12.43 24.82 -14.01
C LEU A 176 13.89 24.33 -14.13
N LEU A 177 14.29 23.38 -13.28
CA LEU A 177 15.60 22.72 -13.33
C LEU A 177 15.62 21.57 -14.34
N GLY A 178 14.50 20.88 -14.50
CA GLY A 178 14.36 19.81 -15.49
C GLY A 178 12.97 19.21 -15.54
N LYS A 179 12.66 18.57 -16.67
CA LYS A 179 11.44 17.81 -16.94
C LYS A 179 11.85 16.47 -17.54
N PHE A 180 11.36 15.38 -16.98
CA PHE A 180 11.86 14.03 -17.23
C PHE A 180 10.71 13.04 -17.43
N CYS A 181 10.90 12.06 -18.29
CA CYS A 181 9.96 10.99 -18.63
C CYS A 181 10.72 9.79 -19.25
N GLY A 182 10.02 8.69 -19.52
CA GLY A 182 10.61 7.44 -20.01
C GLY A 182 11.13 6.50 -18.91
N SER A 183 12.00 5.56 -19.29
CA SER A 183 12.38 4.40 -18.47
C SER A 183 13.83 4.39 -17.96
N THR A 184 14.53 5.53 -18.08
CA THR A 184 15.91 5.68 -17.60
C THR A 184 15.95 6.78 -16.54
N PRO A 185 16.47 6.50 -15.32
CA PRO A 185 16.64 7.53 -14.30
C PRO A 185 17.45 8.72 -14.83
N PRO A 186 16.96 9.96 -14.71
CA PRO A 186 17.70 11.13 -15.13
C PRO A 186 18.91 11.37 -14.22
N GLY A 187 19.84 12.21 -14.68
CA GLY A 187 20.98 12.63 -13.88
C GLY A 187 20.56 13.41 -12.61
N PRO A 188 21.45 13.53 -11.61
CA PRO A 188 21.14 14.24 -10.38
C PRO A 188 20.84 15.73 -10.66
N VAL A 189 19.87 16.27 -9.92
CA VAL A 189 19.41 17.66 -10.03
C VAL A 189 19.81 18.40 -8.77
N GLN A 190 20.50 19.53 -8.92
CA GLN A 190 20.89 20.38 -7.81
C GLN A 190 20.17 21.73 -7.88
N SER A 191 19.55 22.15 -6.77
CA SER A 191 18.91 23.45 -6.64
C SER A 191 19.92 24.57 -6.36
N SER A 192 19.51 25.82 -6.55
CA SER A 192 20.30 27.00 -6.15
C SER A 192 20.07 27.40 -4.69
N GLY A 193 18.92 27.02 -4.11
CA GLY A 193 18.54 27.34 -2.74
C GLY A 193 18.06 26.14 -1.94
N ASN A 194 17.54 26.39 -0.74
CA ASN A 194 17.18 25.35 0.22
C ASN A 194 15.74 24.81 0.03
N GLN A 195 15.08 25.12 -1.09
CA GLN A 195 13.71 24.70 -1.38
C GLN A 195 13.57 24.27 -2.83
N ILE A 196 12.88 23.17 -3.07
CA ILE A 196 12.43 22.74 -4.40
C ILE A 196 10.98 22.27 -4.37
N VAL A 197 10.35 22.28 -5.53
CA VAL A 197 9.10 21.57 -5.77
C VAL A 197 9.32 20.51 -6.83
N VAL A 198 8.94 19.27 -6.55
CA VAL A 198 8.88 18.18 -7.53
C VAL A 198 7.42 17.97 -7.88
N ARG A 199 7.07 18.01 -9.17
CA ARG A 199 5.71 17.77 -9.67
C ARG A 199 5.70 16.52 -10.53
N PHE A 200 4.86 15.56 -10.19
CA PHE A 200 4.47 14.49 -11.08
C PHE A 200 3.13 14.82 -11.73
N TYR A 201 3.02 14.60 -13.03
CA TYR A 201 1.78 14.75 -13.78
C TYR A 201 1.61 13.54 -14.69
N SER A 202 0.39 13.00 -14.75
CA SER A 202 0.01 11.98 -15.74
C SER A 202 -1.24 12.39 -16.53
N ASP A 203 -1.32 11.94 -17.78
CA ASP A 203 -2.45 12.22 -18.66
C ASP A 203 -3.59 11.19 -18.50
N TYR A 204 -4.49 11.04 -19.49
CA TYR A 204 -5.64 10.13 -19.35
C TYR A 204 -5.32 8.65 -19.63
N SER A 205 -4.10 8.29 -20.04
CA SER A 205 -3.72 6.91 -20.39
C SER A 205 -2.23 6.63 -20.21
N GLY A 206 -1.89 5.36 -20.01
CA GLY A 206 -0.49 4.95 -19.84
C GLY A 206 -0.11 4.94 -18.36
N GLU A 207 -0.09 3.75 -17.77
CA GLU A 207 0.27 3.57 -16.37
C GLU A 207 1.56 2.76 -16.28
N TYR A 208 2.43 3.16 -15.36
CA TYR A 208 3.75 2.58 -15.20
C TYR A 208 4.19 2.60 -13.73
N ASP A 209 5.34 1.97 -13.44
CA ASP A 209 5.85 1.77 -12.10
C ASP A 209 6.15 3.07 -11.34
N GLY A 210 6.32 4.21 -12.02
CA GLY A 210 6.54 5.52 -11.41
C GLY A 210 8.01 5.81 -11.10
N PHE A 211 8.30 6.40 -9.95
CA PHE A 211 9.66 6.82 -9.61
C PHE A 211 9.95 6.76 -8.11
N GLU A 212 11.24 6.68 -7.80
CA GLU A 212 11.80 6.91 -6.47
C GLU A 212 12.97 7.87 -6.60
N ALA A 213 13.07 8.84 -5.70
CA ALA A 213 14.18 9.75 -5.60
C ALA A 213 14.57 10.04 -4.16
N THR A 214 15.86 10.20 -3.94
CA THR A 214 16.42 10.64 -2.66
C THR A 214 16.87 12.08 -2.75
N TYR A 215 16.69 12.84 -1.67
CA TYR A 215 17.22 14.20 -1.56
C TYR A 215 18.17 14.32 -0.38
N THR A 216 19.18 15.17 -0.52
CA THR A 216 20.12 15.52 0.55
C THR A 216 20.49 17.00 0.49
N ALA A 217 20.72 17.60 1.64
CA ALA A 217 21.26 18.94 1.76
C ALA A 217 22.75 18.91 1.41
N VAL A 218 23.14 19.77 0.47
CA VAL A 218 24.53 19.94 0.04
C VAL A 218 24.95 21.38 0.25
N THR A 219 26.18 21.59 0.68
CA THR A 219 26.74 22.94 0.76
C THR A 219 26.95 23.50 -0.65
N PRO A 220 26.41 24.68 -0.99
CA PRO A 220 26.65 25.31 -2.28
C PRO A 220 28.16 25.50 -2.48
N SER A 221 28.67 25.16 -3.66
CA SER A 221 30.06 25.42 -4.00
C SER A 221 30.26 26.93 -4.10
N ALA A 222 31.25 27.46 -3.35
CA ALA A 222 31.60 28.88 -3.27
C ALA A 222 32.18 29.44 -4.58
#